data_AF-A0A519K5M9-F1
#
_entry.id   AF-A0A519K5M9-F1
#
_cell.length_a   1.000
_cell.length_b   1.000
_cell.length_c   1.000
_cell.angle_alpha   90.00
_cell.angle_beta   90.00
_cell.angle_gamma   90.00
#
_symmetry.space_group_name_H-M   'P 1'
#
loop_
_entity.id
_entity.type
_entity.pdbx_description
1 polymer ?
#
loop_
_entity_poly.entity_id
_entity_poly.type
_entity_poly.pdbx_seq_one_letter_code
_entity_poly.pdbx_strand_id
1 'polypeptide(L)' 'MKVKFGASLLSWITPNWTPEAGKYAIEKTAKAGFDLIEILLPNSMEFDSKEVKKQLKDHNLDVVCSLNLPKEAH' A
#
# COMPACT_ATOMS: atom_id res chain seq x y z
N MET A 1 13.63 9.66 17.40
CA MET A 1 12.66 9.21 16.36
C MET A 1 13.29 8.02 15.65
N LYS A 2 12.65 6.84 15.62
CA LYS A 2 13.18 5.67 14.90
C LYS A 2 12.83 5.80 13.41
N VAL A 3 13.84 5.77 12.54
CA VAL A 3 13.64 5.78 11.08
C VAL A 3 12.92 4.49 10.67
N LYS A 4 11.95 4.59 9.76
CA LYS A 4 11.23 3.44 9.17
C LYS A 4 11.76 3.19 7.77
N PHE A 5 12.01 1.93 7.43
CA PHE A 5 12.34 1.52 6.08
C PHE A 5 11.07 1.05 5.39
N GLY A 6 10.71 1.73 4.29
CA GLY A 6 9.49 1.45 3.55
C GLY A 6 9.74 0.97 2.13
N ALA A 7 8.76 0.27 1.57
CA ALA A 7 8.72 -0.13 0.16
C ALA A 7 7.42 0.33 -0.50
N SER A 8 7.49 0.75 -1.76
CA SER A 8 6.30 0.99 -2.57
C SER A 8 5.63 -0.34 -2.94
N LEU A 9 4.29 -0.37 -2.98
CA LEU A 9 3.53 -1.51 -3.50
C LEU A 9 3.96 -1.89 -4.92
N LEU A 10 4.55 -0.95 -5.67
CA LEU A 10 5.03 -1.17 -7.03
C LEU A 10 6.23 -2.12 -7.11
N SER A 11 6.84 -2.47 -5.98
CA SER A 11 7.82 -3.55 -5.89
C SER A 11 7.20 -4.94 -6.09
N TRP A 12 5.89 -5.07 -5.86
CA TRP A 12 5.19 -6.36 -5.79
C TRP A 12 4.11 -6.50 -6.84
N ILE A 13 3.44 -5.41 -7.20
CA ILE A 13 2.31 -5.39 -8.12
C ILE A 13 2.41 -4.21 -9.09
N THR A 14 1.76 -4.32 -10.25
CA THR A 14 1.54 -3.18 -11.15
C THR A 14 0.61 -2.12 -10.50
N PRO A 15 0.54 -0.88 -11.01
CA PRO A 15 -0.34 0.19 -10.49
C PRO A 15 -1.83 -0.07 -10.82
N ASN A 16 -2.33 -1.27 -10.54
CA ASN A 16 -3.70 -1.70 -10.71
C ASN A 16 -4.13 -2.41 -9.43
N TRP A 17 -4.80 -1.69 -8.53
CA TRP A 17 -5.22 -2.21 -7.24
C TRP A 17 -6.40 -3.18 -7.40
N THR A 18 -6.28 -4.37 -6.82
CA THR A 18 -7.41 -5.25 -6.47
C THR A 18 -7.27 -5.68 -5.01
N PRO A 19 -8.33 -6.14 -4.33
CA PRO A 19 -8.24 -6.64 -2.97
C PRO A 19 -7.17 -7.74 -2.79
N GLU A 20 -7.04 -8.65 -3.76
CA GLU A 20 -6.09 -9.75 -3.74
C GLU A 20 -4.66 -9.27 -3.97
N ALA A 21 -4.47 -8.37 -4.94
CA ALA A 21 -3.16 -7.78 -5.24
C ALA A 21 -2.64 -6.92 -4.08
N GLY A 22 -3.54 -6.13 -3.46
CA GLY A 22 -3.23 -5.31 -2.29
C GLY A 22 -2.81 -6.16 -1.09
N LYS A 23 -3.58 -7.22 -0.79
CA LYS A 23 -3.23 -8.19 0.26
C LYS A 23 -1.87 -8.83 -0.01
N TYR A 24 -1.64 -9.28 -1.25
CA TYR A 24 -0.35 -9.86 -1.65
C TYR A 24 0.82 -8.88 -1.43
N ALA A 25 0.67 -7.61 -1.81
CA ALA A 25 1.70 -6.59 -1.62
C ALA A 25 2.00 -6.34 -0.13
N ILE A 26 0.98 -6.32 0.74
CA ILE A 26 1.14 -6.20 2.19
C ILE A 26 1.92 -7.39 2.75
N GLU A 27 1.50 -8.61 2.42
CA GLU A 27 2.16 -9.85 2.87
C GLU A 27 3.62 -9.91 2.43
N LYS A 28 3.92 -9.53 1.18
CA LYS A 28 5.29 -9.50 0.65
C LYS A 28 6.16 -8.44 1.31
N THR A 29 5.61 -7.25 1.55
CA THR A 29 6.32 -6.16 2.25
C THR A 29 6.70 -6.59 3.66
N ALA A 30 5.76 -7.18 4.40
CA ALA A 30 6.01 -7.69 5.75
C ALA A 30 7.03 -8.83 5.74
N LYS A 31 6.89 -9.79 4.82
CA LYS A 31 7.82 -10.92 4.68
C LYS A 31 9.24 -10.48 4.32
N ALA A 32 9.38 -9.38 3.58
CA ALA A 32 10.68 -8.79 3.24
C ALA A 32 11.32 -8.02 4.41
N GLY A 33 10.61 -7.80 5.51
CA GLY A 33 11.13 -7.16 6.73
C GLY A 33 11.10 -5.64 6.72
N PHE A 34 10.26 -5.01 5.88
CA PHE A 34 10.03 -3.57 5.92
C PHE A 34 9.15 -3.18 7.11
N ASP A 35 9.30 -1.95 7.58
CA ASP A 35 8.47 -1.37 8.64
C ASP A 35 7.18 -0.73 8.08
N LEU A 36 7.17 -0.42 6.78
CA LEU A 36 6.17 0.44 6.16
C LEU A 36 5.92 0.07 4.70
N ILE A 37 4.67 0.16 4.26
CA ILE A 37 4.30 0.10 2.85
C ILE A 37 3.79 1.46 2.37
N GLU A 38 4.22 1.88 1.19
CA GLU A 38 3.61 2.99 0.46
C GLU A 38 2.55 2.43 -0.51
N ILE A 39 1.31 2.89 -0.34
CA ILE A 39 0.17 2.47 -1.16
C ILE A 39 -0.20 3.59 -2.15
N LEU A 40 0.07 3.34 -3.42
CA LEU A 40 -0.51 4.12 -4.51
C LEU A 40 -2.01 3.84 -4.60
N LEU A 41 -2.82 4.84 -4.25
CA LEU A 41 -4.28 4.72 -4.28
C LEU A 41 -4.78 4.55 -5.73
N PRO A 42 -5.81 3.71 -5.96
CA PRO A 42 -6.39 3.55 -7.29
C PRO A 42 -7.08 4.84 -7.73
N ASN A 43 -7.00 5.14 -9.03
CA ASN A 43 -7.67 6.31 -9.61
C ASN A 43 -9.20 6.28 -9.42
N SER A 44 -9.81 5.09 -9.32
CA SER A 44 -11.25 4.93 -9.05
C SER A 44 -11.63 5.30 -7.62
N MET A 45 -10.66 5.36 -6.70
CA MET A 45 -10.86 5.47 -5.26
C MET A 45 -11.69 4.34 -4.64
N GLU A 46 -11.93 3.25 -5.39
CA GLU A 46 -12.53 2.02 -4.87
C GLU A 46 -11.50 1.28 -4.02
N PHE A 47 -11.51 1.55 -2.73
CA PHE A 47 -10.52 1.05 -1.78
C PHE A 47 -11.15 0.81 -0.41
N ASP A 48 -11.21 -0.46 0.02
CA ASP A 48 -11.70 -0.80 1.36
C ASP A 48 -10.64 -0.50 2.42
N SER A 49 -10.61 0.77 2.85
CA SER A 49 -9.68 1.24 3.88
C SER A 49 -9.81 0.50 5.22
N LYS A 50 -10.98 -0.06 5.56
CA LYS A 50 -11.17 -0.77 6.83
C LYS A 50 -10.48 -2.12 6.79
N GLU A 51 -10.70 -2.88 5.72
CA GLU A 51 -10.06 -4.18 5.53
C GLU A 51 -8.55 -4.03 5.35
N VAL A 52 -8.09 -3.07 4.54
CA VAL A 52 -6.65 -2.82 4.36
C VAL A 52 -5.98 -2.42 5.68
N LYS A 53 -6.61 -1.56 6.49
CA LYS A 53 -6.09 -1.19 7.81
C LYS A 53 -5.98 -2.40 8.75
N LYS A 54 -6.92 -3.34 8.67
CA LYS A 54 -6.85 -4.60 9.43
C LYS A 54 -5.66 -5.45 8.96
N GLN A 55 -5.52 -5.66 7.65
CA GLN A 55 -4.42 -6.43 7.08
C GLN A 55 -3.05 -5.86 7.44
N LEU A 56 -2.89 -4.54 7.41
CA LEU A 56 -1.65 -3.86 7.81
C LEU A 56 -1.32 -4.09 9.29
N LYS A 57 -2.32 -4.01 10.18
CA LYS A 57 -2.14 -4.29 11.62
C LYS A 57 -1.76 -5.74 11.86
N ASP A 58 -2.41 -6.69 11.18
CA ASP A 58 -2.11 -8.12 11.31
C ASP A 58 -0.65 -8.45 10.90
N HIS A 59 -0.04 -7.59 10.08
CA HIS A 59 1.34 -7.70 9.61
C HIS A 59 2.33 -6.74 10.28
N ASN A 60 1.91 -5.97 11.29
CA ASN A 60 2.73 -4.94 11.96
C ASN A 60 3.37 -3.93 10.99
N LEU A 61 2.68 -3.58 9.91
CA LEU A 61 3.13 -2.59 8.93
C LEU A 61 2.49 -1.22 9.19
N ASP A 62 3.32 -0.19 9.16
CA ASP A 62 2.83 1.17 8.95
C ASP A 62 2.52 1.43 7.48
N VAL A 63 1.82 2.52 7.21
CA VAL A 63 1.38 2.87 5.86
C VAL A 63 1.47 4.36 5.59
N VAL A 64 1.82 4.71 4.36
CA VAL A 64 1.56 6.01 3.74
C VAL A 64 0.85 5.78 2.41
N CYS A 65 0.10 6.77 1.95
CA CYS A 65 -0.58 6.70 0.67
C CYS A 65 -0.04 7.75 -0.28
N SER A 66 0.10 7.39 -1.56
CA SER A 66 0.33 8.32 -2.65
C SER A 66 -0.88 8.31 -3.60
N LEU A 67 -0.96 9.33 -4.46
CA LEU A 67 -2.01 9.47 -5.45
C LEU A 67 -1.43 10.13 -6.70
N ASN A 68 -1.73 9.56 -7.86
CA ASN A 68 -1.48 10.22 -9.13
C ASN A 68 -2.67 11.14 -9.44
N LEU A 69 -2.41 12.44 -9.60
CA LEU A 69 -3.45 13.39 -9.99
C LEU A 69 -3.93 13.08 -11.42
N PRO A 70 -5.24 13.13 -11.66
CA PRO A 70 -5.77 12.96 -13.02
C PRO A 70 -5.36 14.15 -13.90
N LYS A 71 -5.52 14.00 -15.22
CA LYS A 71 -4.98 14.96 -16.20
C LYS A 71 -5.51 16.37 -16.01
N GLU A 72 -6.78 16.46 -15.64
CA GLU A 72 -7.51 17.69 -15.39
C GLU A 72 -7.10 18.40 -14.08
N ALA A 73 -6.25 17.78 -13.25
CA ALA A 73 -5.88 18.27 -11.92
C ALA A 73 -4.37 18.41 -11.70
N HIS A 74 -3.54 18.21 -12.73
CA HIS A 74 -2.09 18.38 -12.66
C HIS A 74 -1.59 19.70 -13.27
#